data_AF-A0A4S2M664-F1
#
_entry.id   AF-A0A4S2M664-F1
#
_cell.length_a   1.000
_cell.length_b   1.000
_cell.length_c   1.000
_cell.angle_alpha   90.00
_cell.angle_beta   90.00
_cell.angle_gamma   90.00
#
_symmetry.space_group_name_H-M   'P 1'
#
loop_
_entity.id
_entity.type
_entity.pdbx_description
1 polymer ?
#
loop_
_entity_poly.entity_id
_entity_poly.type
_entity_poly.pdbx_seq_one_letter_code
_entity_poly.pdbx_strand_id
1 'polypeptide(L)'
;MTARQSSMSDSIKSIIGDLVRCCGEPYVAAPEVIELLYTQLCSSARQLISGLRSQRLSLENILSIVQNDPLRLARVVDYYRVLDSGYGEDGTLRNLEDDEETYLSMIMLKGNGLKRLMNLSAQLKIQIADEDRALLPRHYAPFVEGRRLRLERIDRKITQLSVDEYLKFSKMRQSASLLTLVKPSTRRAFWRWISEQCPDVDSPVDQSVRYPSSLSEELRVLVHVLTGDLLHVIDLTLYYRQKLGIELSSPLTPVELKQAAHMKSVKFAASKIP
;
A
#
# COMPACT_ATOMS: atom_id res chain seq x y z
N MET A 1 -25.82 -6.69 0.17
CA MET A 1 -24.86 -5.61 0.45
C MET A 1 -25.61 -4.46 1.09
N THR A 2 -25.21 -4.01 2.27
CA THR A 2 -25.89 -2.89 2.96
C THR A 2 -25.43 -1.55 2.36
N ALA A 3 -26.27 -0.50 2.39
CA ALA A 3 -25.96 0.82 1.83
C ALA A 3 -24.68 1.49 2.41
N ARG A 4 -24.16 1.01 3.54
CA ARG A 4 -22.88 1.46 4.13
C ARG A 4 -21.65 0.75 3.53
N GLN A 5 -21.80 -0.48 3.04
CA GLN A 5 -20.74 -1.23 2.36
C GLN A 5 -20.45 -0.70 0.95
N SER A 6 -21.48 -0.20 0.24
CA SER A 6 -21.28 0.47 -1.05
C SER A 6 -20.47 1.76 -0.87
N SER A 7 -20.80 2.59 0.13
CA SER A 7 -20.10 3.86 0.38
C SER A 7 -18.59 3.71 0.67
N MET A 8 -18.18 2.69 1.43
CA MET A 8 -16.74 2.45 1.68
C MET A 8 -16.03 1.90 0.44
N SER A 9 -16.67 0.99 -0.29
CA SER A 9 -16.13 0.44 -1.54
C SER A 9 -15.89 1.55 -2.56
N ASP A 10 -16.83 2.49 -2.69
CA ASP A 10 -16.74 3.64 -3.60
C ASP A 10 -15.61 4.59 -3.17
N SER A 11 -15.46 4.84 -1.88
CA SER A 11 -14.36 5.64 -1.32
C SER A 11 -12.99 5.02 -1.64
N ILE A 12 -12.87 3.71 -1.46
CA ILE A 12 -11.64 2.96 -1.80
C ILE A 12 -11.37 3.03 -3.30
N LYS A 13 -12.38 2.81 -4.15
CA LYS A 13 -12.24 2.89 -5.61
C LYS A 13 -11.81 4.29 -6.07
N SER A 14 -12.32 5.35 -5.44
CA SER A 14 -11.87 6.73 -5.70
C SER A 14 -10.37 6.89 -5.39
N ILE A 15 -9.92 6.38 -4.24
CA ILE A 15 -8.49 6.42 -3.85
C ILE A 15 -7.63 5.62 -4.82
N ILE A 16 -8.10 4.46 -5.28
CA ILE A 16 -7.41 3.66 -6.31
C ILE A 16 -7.29 4.47 -7.62
N GLY A 17 -8.34 5.18 -8.02
CA GLY A 17 -8.33 6.07 -9.18
C GLY A 17 -7.26 7.17 -9.08
N ASP A 18 -7.19 7.84 -7.94
CA ASP A 18 -6.17 8.86 -7.69
C ASP A 18 -4.77 8.24 -7.64
N LEU A 19 -4.61 7.06 -7.05
CA LEU A 19 -3.35 6.33 -7.01
C LEU A 19 -2.86 5.97 -8.42
N VAL A 20 -3.73 5.48 -9.30
CA VAL A 20 -3.37 5.21 -10.71
C VAL A 20 -2.98 6.50 -11.41
N ARG A 21 -3.76 7.57 -11.27
CA ARG A 21 -3.43 8.89 -11.84
C ARG A 21 -2.06 9.41 -11.36
N CYS A 22 -1.75 9.18 -10.09
CA CYS A 22 -0.50 9.53 -9.42
C CYS A 22 0.69 8.65 -9.83
N CYS A 23 0.44 7.52 -10.50
CA CYS A 23 1.48 6.67 -11.11
C CYS A 23 1.92 7.20 -12.49
N GLY A 24 1.52 8.42 -12.87
CA GLY A 24 1.85 9.01 -14.16
C GLY A 24 0.93 8.56 -15.29
N GLU A 25 -0.26 8.05 -14.96
CA GLU A 25 -1.25 7.64 -15.97
C GLU A 25 -1.64 8.83 -16.86
N PRO A 26 -1.60 8.67 -18.20
CA PRO A 26 -1.85 9.76 -19.16
C PRO A 26 -3.31 10.24 -19.13
N TYR A 27 -4.26 9.33 -18.90
CA TYR A 27 -5.69 9.60 -18.94
C TYR A 27 -6.38 9.17 -17.65
N VAL A 28 -7.67 9.48 -17.53
CA VAL A 28 -8.51 8.89 -16.49
C VAL A 28 -8.56 7.39 -16.71
N ALA A 29 -8.19 6.62 -15.70
CA ALA A 29 -8.20 5.16 -15.78
C ALA A 29 -9.63 4.65 -16.06
N ALA A 30 -9.74 3.65 -16.92
CA ALA A 30 -11.01 3.01 -17.22
C ALA A 30 -11.62 2.39 -15.93
N PRO A 31 -12.96 2.43 -15.75
CA PRO A 31 -13.59 1.84 -14.56
C PRO A 31 -13.18 0.38 -14.31
N GLU A 32 -12.99 -0.41 -15.36
CA GLU A 32 -12.58 -1.81 -15.29
C GLU A 32 -11.15 -1.97 -14.72
N VAL A 33 -10.26 -1.00 -14.94
CA VAL A 33 -8.92 -0.98 -14.32
C VAL A 33 -9.07 -0.79 -12.81
N ILE A 34 -9.95 0.13 -12.39
CA ILE A 34 -10.21 0.41 -10.98
C ILE A 34 -10.85 -0.80 -10.28
N GLU A 35 -11.83 -1.44 -10.91
CA GLU A 35 -12.48 -2.66 -10.38
C GLU A 35 -11.50 -3.82 -10.20
N LEU A 36 -10.57 -4.00 -11.14
CA LEU A 36 -9.55 -5.05 -11.03
C LEU A 36 -8.57 -4.80 -9.91
N LEU A 37 -8.08 -3.56 -9.79
CA LEU A 37 -7.22 -3.16 -8.69
C LEU A 37 -7.96 -3.28 -7.35
N TYR A 38 -9.24 -2.91 -7.29
CA TYR A 38 -10.08 -3.10 -6.11
C TYR A 38 -10.21 -4.59 -5.74
N THR A 39 -10.49 -5.46 -6.71
CA THR A 39 -10.55 -6.92 -6.51
C THR A 39 -9.22 -7.47 -5.98
N GLN A 40 -8.10 -6.97 -6.51
CA GLN A 40 -6.76 -7.34 -6.05
C GLN A 40 -6.47 -6.84 -4.63
N LEU A 41 -6.96 -5.64 -4.27
CA LEU A 41 -6.89 -5.14 -2.91
C LEU A 41 -7.65 -6.05 -1.94
N CYS A 42 -8.88 -6.43 -2.28
CA CYS A 42 -9.70 -7.34 -1.48
C CYS A 42 -8.99 -8.69 -1.26
N SER A 43 -8.38 -9.24 -2.31
CA SER A 43 -7.59 -10.47 -2.22
C SER A 43 -6.38 -10.31 -1.29
N SER A 44 -5.64 -9.20 -1.43
CA SER A 44 -4.46 -8.92 -0.60
C SER A 44 -4.83 -8.69 0.87
N ALA A 45 -5.93 -7.97 1.12
CA ALA A 45 -6.50 -7.78 2.45
C ALA A 45 -6.92 -9.12 3.06
N ARG A 46 -7.64 -9.96 2.32
CA ARG A 46 -8.00 -11.31 2.79
C ARG A 46 -6.78 -12.13 3.19
N GLN A 47 -5.72 -12.13 2.38
CA GLN A 47 -4.49 -12.86 2.70
C GLN A 47 -3.86 -12.36 4.01
N LEU A 48 -3.68 -11.04 4.16
CA LEU A 48 -3.06 -10.48 5.37
C LEU A 48 -3.93 -10.72 6.62
N ILE A 49 -5.24 -10.48 6.53
CA ILE A 49 -6.17 -10.70 7.65
C ILE A 49 -6.30 -12.19 7.98
N SER A 50 -6.27 -13.08 6.98
CA SER A 50 -6.24 -14.52 7.23
C SER A 50 -4.99 -14.96 7.99
N GLY A 51 -3.84 -14.31 7.76
CA GLY A 51 -2.62 -14.55 8.53
C GLY A 51 -2.72 -14.13 9.99
N LEU A 52 -3.59 -13.16 10.31
CA LEU A 52 -3.83 -12.66 11.66
C LEU A 52 -4.87 -13.49 12.44
N ARG A 53 -5.36 -14.63 11.92
CA ARG A 53 -6.62 -15.34 12.30
C ARG A 53 -6.88 -15.70 13.78
N SER A 54 -6.06 -15.33 14.74
CA SER A 54 -6.38 -15.35 16.19
C SER A 54 -5.53 -14.36 17.00
N GLN A 55 -4.86 -13.46 16.31
CA GLN A 55 -3.81 -12.61 16.85
C GLN A 55 -4.28 -11.17 16.91
N ARG A 56 -3.90 -10.48 17.98
CA ARG A 56 -4.11 -9.03 18.07
C ARG A 56 -3.33 -8.35 16.93
N LEU A 57 -3.89 -7.30 16.35
CA LEU A 57 -3.14 -6.42 15.45
C LEU A 57 -1.97 -5.81 16.24
N SER A 58 -0.75 -6.28 15.96
CA SER A 58 0.52 -5.83 16.53
C SER A 58 1.57 -5.75 15.42
N LEU A 59 2.61 -4.93 15.59
CA LEU A 59 3.70 -4.86 14.62
C LEU A 59 4.40 -6.23 14.47
N GLU A 60 4.57 -6.96 15.56
CA GLU A 60 5.12 -8.32 15.58
C GLU A 60 4.33 -9.29 14.69
N ASN A 61 3.00 -9.27 14.79
CA ASN A 61 2.14 -10.16 14.01
C ASN A 61 2.13 -9.75 12.53
N ILE A 62 2.15 -8.45 12.24
CA ILE A 62 2.31 -7.95 10.87
C ILE A 62 3.64 -8.44 10.27
N LEU A 63 4.75 -8.27 11.00
CA LEU A 63 6.07 -8.72 10.56
C LEU A 63 6.10 -10.23 10.30
N SER A 64 5.52 -11.02 11.20
CA SER A 64 5.44 -12.47 11.08
C SER A 64 4.66 -12.94 9.83
N ILE A 65 3.66 -12.16 9.39
CA ILE A 65 2.88 -12.46 8.18
C ILE A 65 3.64 -12.08 6.92
N VAL A 66 4.38 -10.97 6.94
CA VAL A 66 5.08 -10.45 5.75
C VAL A 66 6.53 -10.91 5.63
N GLN A 67 7.09 -11.62 6.61
CA GLN A 67 8.50 -12.02 6.65
C GLN A 67 8.98 -12.79 5.42
N ASN A 68 8.08 -13.56 4.79
CA ASN A 68 8.39 -14.36 3.59
C ASN A 68 8.05 -13.63 2.27
N ASP A 69 7.67 -12.35 2.34
CA ASP A 69 7.42 -11.49 1.19
C ASP A 69 8.36 -10.27 1.26
N PRO A 70 9.54 -10.35 0.63
CA PRO A 70 10.52 -9.28 0.60
C PRO A 70 9.96 -7.92 0.15
N LEU A 71 8.96 -7.88 -0.72
CA LEU A 71 8.36 -6.61 -1.15
C LEU A 71 7.52 -5.98 -0.05
N ARG A 72 6.69 -6.79 0.62
CA ARG A 72 5.88 -6.32 1.75
C ARG A 72 6.78 -5.94 2.93
N LEU A 73 7.83 -6.70 3.21
CA LEU A 73 8.80 -6.37 4.25
C LEU A 73 9.55 -5.06 3.94
N ALA A 74 10.02 -4.89 2.70
CA ALA A 74 10.61 -3.62 2.25
C ALA A 74 9.64 -2.45 2.41
N ARG A 75 8.34 -2.65 2.15
CA ARG A 75 7.31 -1.62 2.39
C ARG A 75 7.13 -1.26 3.85
N VAL A 76 7.23 -2.22 4.77
CA VAL A 76 7.23 -1.92 6.21
C VAL A 76 8.44 -1.05 6.55
N VAL A 77 9.64 -1.40 6.06
CA VAL A 77 10.87 -0.62 6.30
C VAL A 77 10.76 0.79 5.71
N ASP A 78 10.30 0.92 4.47
CA ASP A 78 10.07 2.21 3.79
C ASP A 78 9.17 3.12 4.64
N TYR A 79 8.10 2.58 5.24
CA TYR A 79 7.20 3.35 6.10
C TYR A 79 7.96 3.98 7.28
N TYR A 80 8.77 3.20 8.01
CA TYR A 80 9.54 3.74 9.14
C TYR A 80 10.68 4.64 8.70
N ARG A 81 11.32 4.39 7.54
CA ARG A 81 12.31 5.30 6.97
C ARG A 81 11.72 6.66 6.64
N VAL A 82 10.50 6.71 6.09
CA VAL A 82 9.81 7.98 5.81
C VAL A 82 9.43 8.70 7.10
N LEU A 83 9.02 7.97 8.14
CA LEU A 83 8.72 8.56 9.46
C LEU A 83 9.98 9.09 10.16
N ASP A 84 11.07 8.32 10.15
CA ASP A 84 12.34 8.67 10.82
C ASP A 84 13.16 9.71 10.06
N SER A 85 13.10 9.72 8.72
CA SER A 85 13.67 10.79 7.90
C SER A 85 12.87 12.09 7.97
N GLY A 86 11.84 12.11 8.82
CA GLY A 86 10.84 13.15 8.93
C GLY A 86 11.41 14.56 8.94
N TYR A 87 11.44 15.15 7.74
CA TYR A 87 11.14 16.54 7.41
C TYR A 87 11.54 17.52 8.52
N GLY A 88 12.72 18.13 8.36
CA GLY A 88 13.10 19.32 9.14
C GLY A 88 11.96 20.33 9.13
N GLU A 89 11.82 21.05 10.25
CA GLU A 89 10.89 22.12 10.69
C GLU A 89 9.87 22.79 9.73
N ASP A 90 9.95 22.60 8.42
CA ASP A 90 9.25 23.34 7.40
C ASP A 90 7.92 22.66 6.99
N GLY A 91 6.87 22.91 7.78
CA GLY A 91 5.50 23.21 7.34
C GLY A 91 4.70 22.27 6.42
N THR A 92 5.26 21.21 5.83
CA THR A 92 4.61 20.49 4.71
C THR A 92 3.46 19.57 5.16
N LEU A 93 3.39 19.25 6.46
CA LEU A 93 2.27 18.54 7.07
C LEU A 93 1.08 19.45 7.44
N ARG A 94 1.21 20.78 7.35
CA ARG A 94 0.05 21.67 7.56
C ARG A 94 -1.07 21.38 6.57
N ASN A 95 -0.76 20.90 5.36
CA ASN A 95 -1.80 20.58 4.38
C ASN A 95 -2.57 19.26 4.64
N LEU A 96 -2.27 18.49 5.69
CA LEU A 96 -3.18 17.45 6.25
C LEU A 96 -4.15 18.08 7.26
N GLU A 97 -4.57 19.32 6.97
CA GLU A 97 -5.07 20.37 7.87
C GLU A 97 -6.37 20.08 8.66
N ASP A 98 -6.85 18.83 8.71
CA ASP A 98 -8.12 18.51 9.37
C ASP A 98 -8.03 17.49 10.52
N ASP A 99 -6.84 16.98 10.87
CA ASP A 99 -6.76 15.98 11.94
C ASP A 99 -5.49 16.09 12.78
N GLU A 100 -5.54 17.00 13.75
CA GLU A 100 -4.54 17.25 14.79
C GLU A 100 -4.11 15.94 15.50
N GLU A 101 -5.03 14.97 15.66
CA GLU A 101 -4.75 13.65 16.25
C GLU A 101 -3.83 12.79 15.34
N THR A 102 -4.02 12.86 14.02
CA THR A 102 -3.17 12.18 13.03
C THR A 102 -1.77 12.79 12.99
N TYR A 103 -1.68 14.12 13.04
CA TYR A 103 -0.41 14.85 13.10
C TYR A 103 0.35 14.53 14.40
N LEU A 104 -0.31 14.61 15.56
CA LEU A 104 0.27 14.30 16.86
C LEU A 104 0.75 12.84 16.95
N SER A 105 -0.03 11.88 16.46
CA SER A 105 0.39 10.46 16.44
C SER A 105 1.56 10.18 15.48
N MET A 106 1.73 10.96 14.41
CA MET A 106 2.92 10.89 13.54
C MET A 106 4.15 11.54 14.19
N ILE A 107 3.97 12.65 14.93
CA ILE A 107 5.05 13.32 15.67
C ILE A 107 5.52 12.48 16.85
N MET A 108 4.62 11.80 17.57
CA MET A 108 4.98 10.90 18.67
C MET A 108 5.79 9.68 18.22
N LEU A 109 5.80 9.39 16.92
CA LEU A 109 6.66 8.37 16.30
C LEU A 109 8.00 8.92 15.80
N LYS A 110 8.21 10.25 15.82
CA LYS A 110 9.49 10.86 15.42
C LYS A 110 10.58 10.47 16.41
N GLY A 111 11.63 9.85 15.88
CA GLY A 111 12.84 9.51 16.63
C GLY A 111 12.79 8.10 17.19
N ASN A 112 13.44 7.17 16.46
CA ASN A 112 13.65 5.75 16.78
C ASN A 112 12.60 4.75 16.26
N GLY A 113 11.70 5.12 15.34
CA GLY A 113 10.74 4.18 14.75
C GLY A 113 11.44 3.05 13.98
N LEU A 114 12.42 3.40 13.15
CA LEU A 114 13.23 2.43 12.40
C LEU A 114 14.09 1.59 13.34
N LYS A 115 14.69 2.20 14.36
CA LYS A 115 15.46 1.45 15.37
C LYS A 115 14.58 0.42 16.11
N ARG A 116 13.35 0.81 16.50
CA ARG A 116 12.38 -0.10 17.12
C ARG A 116 12.01 -1.25 16.18
N LEU A 117 11.77 -0.95 14.90
CA LEU A 117 11.52 -1.96 13.88
C LEU A 117 12.68 -2.94 13.77
N MET A 118 13.91 -2.45 13.58
CA MET A 118 15.09 -3.30 13.41
C MET A 118 15.35 -4.18 14.64
N ASN A 119 15.18 -3.62 15.85
CA ASN A 119 15.29 -4.40 17.09
C ASN A 119 14.24 -5.51 17.17
N LEU A 120 12.98 -5.20 16.84
CA LEU A 120 11.90 -6.20 16.84
C LEU A 120 12.15 -7.28 15.78
N SER A 121 12.58 -6.89 14.58
CA SER A 121 12.94 -7.84 13.52
C SER A 121 14.09 -8.76 13.93
N ALA A 122 15.11 -8.23 14.60
CA ALA A 122 16.19 -9.04 15.16
C ALA A 122 15.70 -10.03 16.23
N GLN A 123 14.81 -9.59 17.14
CA GLN A 123 14.18 -10.47 18.14
C GLN A 123 13.38 -11.61 17.51
N LEU A 124 12.64 -11.30 16.44
CA LEU A 124 11.84 -12.27 15.67
C LEU A 124 12.68 -13.08 14.67
N LYS A 125 13.99 -12.84 14.58
CA LYS A 125 14.91 -13.46 13.61
C LYS A 125 14.49 -13.25 12.15
N ILE A 126 13.85 -12.13 11.85
CA ILE A 126 13.47 -11.71 10.50
C ILE A 126 14.64 -10.94 9.89
N GLN A 127 15.15 -11.45 8.77
CA GLN A 127 16.22 -10.76 8.04
C GLN A 127 15.65 -9.60 7.24
N ILE A 128 16.01 -8.38 7.64
CA ILE A 128 15.80 -7.17 6.84
C ILE A 128 17.12 -6.85 6.12
N ALA A 129 17.03 -6.64 4.82
CA ALA A 129 18.17 -6.18 4.03
C ALA A 129 18.58 -4.76 4.46
N ASP A 130 19.81 -4.59 4.95
CA ASP A 130 20.33 -3.28 5.37
C ASP A 130 20.47 -2.28 4.21
N GLU A 131 20.54 -2.76 2.96
CA GLU A 131 20.67 -1.93 1.77
C GLU A 131 19.62 -2.23 0.70
N ASP A 132 19.02 -1.17 0.18
CA ASP A 132 17.78 -1.11 -0.62
C ASP A 132 17.73 -1.91 -1.93
N ARG A 133 18.78 -2.64 -2.32
CA ARG A 133 18.86 -3.26 -3.66
C ARG A 133 19.62 -4.59 -3.73
N ALA A 134 20.47 -4.92 -2.77
CA ALA A 134 21.41 -6.03 -2.94
C ALA A 134 20.81 -7.42 -2.65
N LEU A 135 19.67 -7.50 -1.96
CA LEU A 135 19.16 -8.76 -1.39
C LEU A 135 17.79 -9.20 -1.92
N LEU A 136 17.15 -8.44 -2.81
CA LEU A 136 15.92 -8.94 -3.44
C LEU A 136 16.28 -10.08 -4.40
N PRO A 137 15.72 -11.29 -4.22
CA PRO A 137 15.96 -12.39 -5.14
C PRO A 137 15.70 -12.00 -6.59
N ARG A 138 16.42 -12.61 -7.56
CA ARG A 138 16.32 -12.25 -9.00
C ARG A 138 14.89 -12.25 -9.54
N HIS A 139 14.00 -13.07 -8.99
CA HIS A 139 12.59 -13.12 -9.40
C HIS A 139 11.78 -11.88 -9.01
N TYR A 140 12.31 -10.98 -8.16
CA TYR A 140 11.74 -9.66 -7.83
C TYR A 140 12.22 -8.52 -8.72
N ALA A 141 13.20 -8.75 -9.60
CA ALA A 141 13.67 -7.74 -10.56
C ALA A 141 12.55 -7.07 -11.39
N PRO A 142 11.47 -7.78 -11.82
CA PRO A 142 10.33 -7.16 -12.50
C PRO A 142 9.67 -6.00 -11.72
N PHE A 143 9.59 -6.07 -10.39
CA PHE A 143 8.99 -4.99 -9.60
C PHE A 143 9.92 -3.80 -9.46
N VAL A 144 11.22 -4.03 -9.34
CA VAL A 144 12.22 -2.96 -9.27
C VAL A 144 12.23 -2.18 -10.58
N GLU A 145 12.27 -2.89 -11.71
CA GLU A 145 12.22 -2.28 -13.03
C GLU A 145 10.87 -1.62 -13.29
N GLY A 146 9.77 -2.27 -12.93
CA GLY A 146 8.42 -1.70 -12.98
C GLY A 146 8.29 -0.39 -12.20
N ARG A 147 8.82 -0.33 -10.98
CA ARG A 147 8.88 0.89 -10.16
C ARG A 147 9.69 1.98 -10.84
N ARG A 148 10.83 1.64 -11.46
CA ARG A 148 11.65 2.58 -12.24
C ARG A 148 10.84 3.20 -13.38
N LEU A 149 10.15 2.37 -14.16
CA LEU A 149 9.28 2.82 -15.26
C LEU A 149 8.12 3.70 -14.77
N ARG A 150 7.53 3.38 -13.62
CA ARG A 150 6.51 4.23 -13.00
C ARG A 150 7.05 5.61 -12.63
N LEU A 151 8.23 5.67 -12.01
CA LEU A 151 8.86 6.94 -11.66
C LEU A 151 9.16 7.77 -12.92
N GLU A 152 9.69 7.15 -13.98
CA GLU A 152 9.88 7.84 -15.27
C GLU A 152 8.59 8.35 -15.89
N ARG A 153 7.46 7.63 -15.75
CA ARG A 153 6.14 8.10 -16.19
C ARG A 153 5.72 9.34 -15.39
N ILE A 154 5.94 9.33 -14.08
CA ILE A 154 5.64 10.47 -13.20
C ILE A 154 6.49 11.68 -13.60
N ASP A 155 7.79 11.49 -13.80
CA ASP A 155 8.70 12.58 -14.18
C ASP A 155 8.29 13.18 -15.52
N ARG A 156 8.01 12.34 -16.53
CA ARG A 156 7.49 12.78 -17.83
C ARG A 156 6.19 13.58 -17.69
N LYS A 157 5.25 13.11 -16.87
CA LYS A 157 4.00 13.84 -16.61
C LYS A 157 4.30 15.20 -15.98
N ILE A 158 5.13 15.25 -14.95
CA ILE A 158 5.49 16.49 -14.24
C ILE A 158 6.09 17.52 -15.20
N THR A 159 6.97 17.12 -16.13
CA THR A 159 7.58 18.05 -17.10
C THR A 159 6.59 18.72 -18.04
N GLN A 160 5.37 18.21 -18.13
CA GLN A 160 4.31 18.74 -19.01
C GLN A 160 3.27 19.58 -18.26
N LEU A 161 3.34 19.65 -16.93
CA LEU A 161 2.37 20.39 -16.11
C LEU A 161 2.78 21.86 -15.99
N SER A 162 1.78 22.75 -15.98
CA SER A 162 1.97 24.10 -15.44
C SER A 162 2.27 24.06 -13.94
N VAL A 163 2.75 25.18 -13.38
CA VAL A 163 3.04 25.29 -11.92
C VAL A 163 1.82 24.95 -11.07
N ASP A 164 0.64 25.46 -11.43
CA ASP A 164 -0.60 25.20 -10.68
C ASP A 164 -1.03 23.73 -10.76
N GLU A 165 -0.91 23.12 -11.95
CA GLU A 165 -1.20 21.70 -12.13
C GLU A 165 -0.21 20.82 -11.39
N TYR A 166 1.07 21.19 -11.38
CA TYR A 166 2.10 20.52 -10.59
C TYR A 166 1.78 20.55 -9.09
N LEU A 167 1.38 21.71 -8.55
CA LEU A 167 1.00 21.84 -7.15
C LEU A 167 -0.22 20.98 -6.81
N LYS A 168 -1.27 21.00 -7.65
CA LYS A 168 -2.46 20.14 -7.50
C LYS A 168 -2.10 18.66 -7.57
N PHE A 169 -1.28 18.27 -8.54
CA PHE A 169 -0.82 16.90 -8.70
C PHE A 169 0.03 16.44 -7.50
N SER A 170 0.93 17.30 -7.01
CA SER A 170 1.75 17.00 -5.84
C SER A 170 0.93 16.82 -4.57
N LYS A 171 -0.07 17.69 -4.33
CA LYS A 171 -1.03 17.52 -3.22
C LYS A 171 -1.81 16.21 -3.34
N MET A 172 -2.31 15.89 -4.53
CA MET A 172 -3.00 14.62 -4.80
C MET A 172 -2.10 13.42 -4.53
N ARG A 173 -0.83 13.45 -4.95
CA ARG A 173 0.14 12.37 -4.70
C ARG A 173 0.38 12.13 -3.21
N GLN A 174 0.37 13.18 -2.39
CA GLN A 174 0.50 13.06 -0.94
C GLN A 174 -0.73 12.42 -0.29
N SER A 175 -1.92 12.62 -0.85
CA SER A 175 -3.18 12.05 -0.34
C SER A 175 -3.62 10.75 -1.02
N ALA A 176 -3.02 10.35 -2.14
CA ALA A 176 -3.37 9.15 -2.92
C ALA A 176 -2.88 7.86 -2.24
N SER A 177 -3.44 7.58 -1.07
CA SER A 177 -3.14 6.42 -0.24
C SER A 177 -4.37 6.00 0.55
N LEU A 178 -4.48 4.69 0.81
CA LEU A 178 -5.47 4.15 1.73
C LEU A 178 -5.26 4.67 3.18
N LEU A 179 -4.11 5.28 3.48
CA LEU A 179 -3.86 5.95 4.77
C LEU A 179 -4.88 7.07 5.06
N THR A 180 -5.56 7.61 4.05
CA THR A 180 -6.67 8.56 4.24
C THR A 180 -7.89 7.94 4.90
N LEU A 181 -8.03 6.60 4.87
CA LEU A 181 -9.14 5.85 5.46
C LEU A 181 -8.91 5.42 6.91
N VAL A 182 -7.72 5.68 7.46
CA VAL A 182 -7.40 5.39 8.87
C VAL A 182 -7.52 6.62 9.78
N LYS A 183 -8.11 7.71 9.27
CA LYS A 183 -8.50 8.88 10.05
C LYS A 183 -9.62 8.53 11.05
N PRO A 184 -9.75 9.21 12.21
CA PRO A 184 -10.75 8.93 13.23
C PRO A 184 -12.19 8.80 12.70
N SER A 185 -12.56 9.63 11.72
CA SER A 185 -13.89 9.67 11.10
C SER A 185 -14.23 8.42 10.27
N THR A 186 -13.26 7.86 9.55
CA THR A 186 -13.46 6.75 8.58
C THR A 186 -12.91 5.40 9.07
N ARG A 187 -12.00 5.42 10.05
CA ARG A 187 -11.27 4.25 10.59
C ARG A 187 -12.17 3.07 10.93
N ARG A 188 -13.28 3.30 11.64
CA ARG A 188 -14.19 2.22 12.04
C ARG A 188 -14.88 1.56 10.84
N ALA A 189 -15.28 2.34 9.85
CA ALA A 189 -15.89 1.81 8.64
C ALA A 189 -14.86 1.04 7.80
N PHE A 190 -13.64 1.56 7.70
CA PHE A 190 -12.56 0.90 6.98
C PHE A 190 -12.12 -0.41 7.64
N TRP A 191 -11.97 -0.43 8.98
CA TRP A 191 -11.64 -1.66 9.71
C TRP A 191 -12.68 -2.74 9.51
N ARG A 192 -13.99 -2.40 9.57
CA ARG A 192 -15.07 -3.34 9.26
C ARG A 192 -14.94 -3.89 7.85
N TRP A 193 -14.73 -3.02 6.86
CA TRP A 193 -14.53 -3.43 5.47
C TRP A 193 -13.35 -4.40 5.30
N ILE A 194 -12.22 -4.14 5.98
CA ILE A 194 -11.05 -5.03 5.98
C ILE A 194 -11.43 -6.41 6.56
N SER A 195 -12.09 -6.43 7.72
CA SER A 195 -12.49 -7.67 8.40
C SER A 195 -13.46 -8.51 7.57
N GLU A 196 -14.39 -7.86 6.85
CA GLU A 196 -15.34 -8.51 5.95
C GLU A 196 -14.69 -9.23 4.77
N GLN A 197 -13.43 -8.90 4.42
CA GLN A 197 -12.74 -9.59 3.32
C GLN A 197 -12.43 -11.07 3.63
N CYS A 198 -12.52 -11.51 4.89
CA CYS A 198 -12.25 -12.87 5.33
C CYS A 198 -13.46 -13.47 6.11
N PRO A 199 -14.52 -13.94 5.41
CA PRO A 199 -15.80 -14.30 6.02
C PRO A 199 -15.87 -15.69 6.71
N ASP A 200 -14.83 -16.54 6.63
CA ASP A 200 -14.79 -17.90 7.25
C ASP A 200 -14.73 -17.89 8.80
N VAL A 201 -15.38 -16.94 9.44
CA VAL A 201 -15.48 -16.88 10.90
C VAL A 201 -16.90 -17.30 11.27
N ASP A 202 -17.10 -18.61 11.41
CA ASP A 202 -18.26 -19.20 12.14
C ASP A 202 -18.18 -18.91 13.65
N SER A 203 -17.23 -18.10 14.11
CA SER A 203 -17.31 -17.49 15.43
C SER A 203 -18.05 -16.16 15.32
N PRO A 204 -19.03 -15.85 16.20
CA PRO A 204 -19.38 -14.45 16.43
C PRO A 204 -18.05 -13.74 16.64
N VAL A 205 -17.82 -12.64 15.92
CA VAL A 205 -16.66 -11.76 16.16
C VAL A 205 -16.70 -11.49 17.66
N ASP A 206 -15.93 -12.25 18.42
CA ASP A 206 -15.82 -12.04 19.83
C ASP A 206 -15.33 -10.60 19.89
N GLN A 207 -16.10 -9.76 20.57
CA GLN A 207 -15.82 -8.32 20.67
C GLN A 207 -14.43 -8.06 21.29
N SER A 208 -13.73 -9.14 21.66
CA SER A 208 -12.34 -9.29 22.06
C SER A 208 -11.28 -9.21 20.94
N VAL A 209 -11.63 -9.20 19.63
CA VAL A 209 -10.73 -8.58 18.62
C VAL A 209 -10.74 -7.09 18.91
N ARG A 210 -10.01 -6.71 19.96
CA ARG A 210 -9.98 -5.37 20.53
C ARG A 210 -9.82 -4.40 19.38
N TYR A 211 -10.87 -3.65 19.10
CA TYR A 211 -10.76 -2.45 18.28
C TYR A 211 -9.52 -1.70 18.74
N PRO A 212 -8.59 -1.32 17.84
CA PRO A 212 -7.53 -0.43 18.23
C PRO A 212 -8.20 0.84 18.77
N SER A 213 -8.17 0.97 20.10
CA SER A 213 -8.86 2.03 20.85
C SER A 213 -8.21 3.39 20.62
N SER A 214 -6.98 3.39 20.12
CA SER A 214 -6.24 4.55 19.64
C SER A 214 -5.74 4.30 18.20
N LEU A 215 -5.24 5.37 17.60
CA LEU A 215 -4.67 5.46 16.26
C LEU A 215 -3.44 4.53 16.12
N SER A 216 -3.69 3.21 16.03
CA SER A 216 -2.66 2.18 16.13
C SER A 216 -1.74 2.26 14.93
N GLU A 217 -0.47 2.57 15.18
CA GLU A 217 0.66 2.50 14.24
C GLU A 217 0.56 1.28 13.32
N GLU A 218 0.16 0.14 13.87
CA GLU A 218 0.00 -1.14 13.21
C GLU A 218 -1.04 -1.11 12.08
N LEU A 219 -2.15 -0.42 12.28
CA LEU A 219 -3.17 -0.25 11.24
C LEU A 219 -2.61 0.61 10.11
N ARG A 220 -1.82 1.65 10.41
CA ARG A 220 -1.14 2.46 9.38
C ARG A 220 -0.13 1.64 8.60
N VAL A 221 0.69 0.83 9.27
CA VAL A 221 1.65 -0.08 8.63
C VAL A 221 0.92 -1.06 7.71
N LEU A 222 -0.13 -1.72 8.20
CA LEU A 222 -0.93 -2.66 7.42
C LEU A 222 -1.50 -2.00 6.15
N VAL A 223 -2.04 -0.79 6.29
CA VAL A 223 -2.62 -0.02 5.18
C VAL A 223 -1.56 0.48 4.20
N HIS A 224 -0.37 0.83 4.69
CA HIS A 224 0.77 1.17 3.86
C HIS A 224 1.21 -0.03 3.02
N VAL A 225 1.27 -1.23 3.62
CA VAL A 225 1.55 -2.49 2.90
C VAL A 225 0.49 -2.77 1.83
N LEU A 226 -0.80 -2.62 2.15
CA LEU A 226 -1.90 -2.80 1.19
C LEU A 226 -1.84 -1.80 0.02
N THR A 227 -1.50 -0.55 0.30
CA THR A 227 -1.25 0.46 -0.75
C THR A 227 -0.07 0.02 -1.62
N GLY A 228 1.00 -0.49 -1.02
CA GLY A 228 2.16 -1.05 -1.72
C GLY A 228 1.79 -2.21 -2.65
N ASP A 229 0.89 -3.09 -2.22
CA ASP A 229 0.45 -4.23 -3.04
C ASP A 229 -0.25 -3.83 -4.34
N LEU A 230 -1.01 -2.73 -4.32
CA LEU A 230 -1.59 -2.13 -5.53
C LEU A 230 -0.51 -1.59 -6.45
N LEU A 231 0.46 -0.87 -5.88
CA LEU A 231 1.59 -0.34 -6.63
C LEU A 231 2.42 -1.46 -7.27
N HIS A 232 2.61 -2.59 -6.59
CA HIS A 232 3.34 -3.73 -7.14
C HIS A 232 2.65 -4.31 -8.39
N VAL A 233 1.31 -4.32 -8.44
CA VAL A 233 0.57 -4.78 -9.62
C VAL A 233 0.79 -3.81 -10.78
N ILE A 234 0.71 -2.50 -10.53
CA ILE A 234 0.98 -1.47 -11.53
C ILE A 234 2.43 -1.56 -12.03
N ASP A 235 3.40 -1.67 -11.13
CA ASP A 235 4.83 -1.80 -11.44
C ASP A 235 5.05 -3.02 -12.35
N LEU A 236 4.48 -4.17 -11.99
CA LEU A 236 4.61 -5.39 -12.77
C LEU A 236 3.94 -5.27 -14.15
N THR A 237 2.80 -4.59 -14.25
CA THR A 237 2.16 -4.29 -15.53
C THR A 237 3.07 -3.44 -16.41
N LEU A 238 3.68 -2.38 -15.88
CA LEU A 238 4.59 -1.53 -16.64
C LEU A 238 5.82 -2.29 -17.15
N TYR A 239 6.38 -3.15 -16.31
CA TYR A 239 7.49 -4.01 -16.70
C TYR A 239 7.12 -4.90 -17.90
N TYR A 240 5.98 -5.60 -17.84
CA TYR A 240 5.58 -6.47 -18.95
C TYR A 240 5.18 -5.69 -20.20
N ARG A 241 4.58 -4.50 -20.07
CA ARG A 241 4.34 -3.62 -21.21
C ARG A 241 5.63 -3.25 -21.93
N GLN A 242 6.67 -2.84 -21.18
CA GLN A 242 7.97 -2.56 -21.76
C GLN A 242 8.56 -3.80 -22.48
N LYS A 243 8.45 -4.98 -21.88
CA LYS A 243 8.93 -6.24 -22.49
C LYS A 243 8.19 -6.63 -23.76
N LEU A 244 6.91 -6.28 -23.86
CA LEU A 244 6.06 -6.56 -25.03
C LEU A 244 6.10 -5.44 -26.08
N GLY A 245 6.91 -4.39 -25.87
CA GLY A 245 6.97 -3.24 -26.78
C GLY A 245 5.70 -2.39 -26.79
N ILE A 246 4.85 -2.50 -25.75
CA ILE A 246 3.64 -1.68 -25.61
C ILE A 246 4.07 -0.29 -25.13
N GLU A 247 3.59 0.73 -25.85
CA GLU A 247 3.97 2.12 -25.59
C GLU A 247 3.63 2.53 -24.15
N LEU A 248 4.62 2.97 -23.36
CA LEU A 248 4.38 3.37 -21.98
C LEU A 248 3.70 4.74 -21.85
N SER A 249 3.41 5.45 -22.93
CA SER A 249 2.58 6.66 -22.89
C SER A 249 1.09 6.37 -23.01
N SER A 250 0.70 5.15 -23.39
CA SER A 250 -0.71 4.77 -23.55
C SER A 250 -1.30 4.24 -22.23
N PRO A 251 -2.63 4.33 -22.06
CA PRO A 251 -3.26 3.97 -20.80
C PRO A 251 -3.17 2.47 -20.49
N LEU A 252 -3.16 2.15 -19.20
CA LEU A 252 -3.21 0.80 -18.67
C LEU A 252 -4.53 0.14 -19.05
N THR A 253 -4.47 -1.13 -19.43
CA THR A 253 -5.67 -1.88 -19.80
C THR A 253 -6.03 -2.96 -18.77
N PRO A 254 -7.31 -3.34 -18.66
CA PRO A 254 -7.75 -4.42 -17.79
C PRO A 254 -7.04 -5.75 -18.07
N VAL A 255 -6.72 -6.04 -19.34
CA VAL A 255 -6.07 -7.29 -19.76
C VAL A 255 -4.66 -7.37 -19.19
N GLU A 256 -3.89 -6.29 -19.29
CA GLU A 256 -2.51 -6.24 -18.80
C GLU A 256 -2.43 -6.34 -17.27
N LEU A 257 -3.39 -5.73 -16.55
CA LEU A 257 -3.49 -5.85 -15.10
C LEU A 257 -3.83 -7.27 -14.66
N LYS A 258 -4.78 -7.93 -15.35
CA LYS A 258 -5.10 -9.34 -15.10
C LYS A 258 -3.89 -10.24 -15.31
N GLN A 259 -3.15 -10.04 -16.40
CA GLN A 259 -1.93 -10.80 -16.69
C GLN A 259 -0.86 -10.57 -15.62
N ALA A 260 -0.60 -9.32 -15.24
CA ALA A 260 0.37 -9.01 -14.18
C ALA A 260 -0.03 -9.62 -12.83
N ALA A 261 -1.29 -9.49 -12.42
CA ALA A 261 -1.81 -10.09 -11.19
C ALA A 261 -1.68 -11.64 -11.20
N HIS A 262 -1.97 -12.28 -12.34
CA HIS A 262 -1.78 -13.72 -12.50
C HIS A 262 -0.30 -14.12 -12.40
N MET A 263 0.60 -13.39 -13.04
CA MET A 263 2.04 -13.66 -12.95
C MET A 263 2.60 -13.44 -11.55
N LYS A 264 2.08 -12.45 -10.80
CA LYS A 264 2.37 -12.26 -9.36
C LYS A 264 1.89 -13.45 -8.53
N SER A 265 0.80 -14.11 -8.90
CA SER A 265 0.33 -15.32 -8.20
C SER A 265 1.19 -16.54 -8.53
N VAL A 266 1.42 -16.82 -9.82
CA VAL A 266 2.08 -18.06 -10.27
C VAL A 266 3.58 -18.09 -9.94
N LYS A 267 4.33 -17.03 -10.28
CA LYS A 267 5.79 -17.02 -10.06
C LYS A 267 6.16 -17.01 -8.58
N PHE A 268 5.29 -16.47 -7.73
CA PHE A 268 5.55 -16.31 -6.29
C PHE A 268 4.86 -17.37 -5.43
N ALA A 269 3.99 -18.20 -6.01
CA ALA A 269 3.62 -19.49 -5.44
C ALA A 269 4.73 -20.52 -5.67
N ALA A 270 5.36 -20.51 -6.84
CA ALA A 270 6.46 -21.41 -7.18
C ALA A 270 7.74 -21.14 -6.36
N SER A 271 7.99 -19.89 -5.94
CA SER A 271 9.12 -19.53 -5.07
C SER A 271 8.91 -19.83 -3.58
N LYS A 272 7.72 -20.32 -3.19
CA LYS A 272 7.39 -20.74 -1.81
C LYS A 272 7.58 -22.23 -1.57
N ILE A 273 8.01 -22.98 -2.58
CA ILE A 273 8.41 -24.38 -2.41
C ILE A 273 9.90 -24.35 -2.00
N PRO A 274 10.24 -24.83 -0.79
CA PRO A 274 11.63 -24.87 -0.32
C PRO A 274 12.52 -25.77 -1.19
#